data_AF-A0A1H2ZMC4-F1
#
_entry.id   AF-A0A1H2ZMC4-F1
#
_cell.length_a   1.000
_cell.length_b   1.000
_cell.length_c   1.000
_cell.angle_alpha   90.00
_cell.angle_beta   90.00
_cell.angle_gamma   90.00
#
_symmetry.space_group_name_H-M   'P 1'
#
loop_
_entity.id
_entity.type
_entity.pdbx_description
1 polymer ?
#
loop_
_entity_poly.entity_id
_entity_poly.type
_entity_poly.pdbx_seq_one_letter_code
_entity_poly.pdbx_strand_id
1 'polypeptide(L)'
;MDSFTYKITGEGTDQIVTLKVESQIIYEGPSYSLVTSVDNVLGLDLNFGFSGIEYSYYLYSIKCLEEYLLLLPMNAHYKYANQFIFSKSDLMKLWDGLGYAFEDDQEYITNANPTDILLHWFLSSRVHFQELKLDTMRKEIRKIAVGYSEDKYRSLFEHLMLKWDDVHLKDVTKITSLCVEISIYLDQQENYDWKALFIDEQGVLCMRLSPDLGIRTNVSIN
;
A
#
# COMPACT_ATOMS: atom_id res chain seq x y z
N MET A 1 -3.57 13.80 -9.72
CA MET A 1 -2.69 12.84 -10.41
C MET A 1 -3.50 11.56 -10.38
N ASP A 2 -4.22 11.29 -11.47
CA ASP A 2 -5.11 10.11 -11.51
C ASP A 2 -4.22 8.92 -11.83
N SER A 3 -3.56 8.41 -10.79
CA SER A 3 -2.66 7.25 -10.87
C SER A 3 -3.45 5.98 -11.19
N PHE A 4 -4.73 5.93 -10.82
CA PHE A 4 -5.64 4.84 -11.11
C PHE A 4 -6.41 5.08 -12.41
N THR A 5 -6.37 4.11 -13.32
CA THR A 5 -7.17 4.13 -14.55
C THR A 5 -7.78 2.75 -14.78
N TYR A 6 -8.99 2.72 -15.32
CA TYR A 6 -9.64 1.48 -15.72
C TYR A 6 -10.15 1.60 -17.16
N LYS A 7 -10.17 0.46 -17.85
CA LYS A 7 -10.80 0.30 -19.16
C LYS A 7 -11.70 -0.91 -19.12
N ILE A 8 -12.91 -0.73 -19.64
CA ILE A 8 -13.92 -1.79 -19.75
C ILE A 8 -14.21 -1.98 -21.24
N THR A 9 -14.17 -3.21 -21.70
CA THR A 9 -14.49 -3.59 -23.09
C THR A 9 -15.39 -4.81 -23.11
N GLY A 10 -16.16 -5.00 -24.18
CA GLY A 10 -17.15 -6.08 -24.26
C GLY A 10 -18.49 -5.68 -23.64
N GLU A 11 -19.44 -6.60 -23.63
CA GLU A 11 -20.81 -6.40 -23.14
C GLU A 11 -21.28 -7.62 -22.35
N GLY A 12 -22.12 -7.40 -21.34
CA GLY A 12 -22.70 -8.48 -20.53
C GLY A 12 -21.64 -9.37 -19.86
N THR A 13 -21.70 -10.66 -20.12
CA THR A 13 -20.78 -11.65 -19.53
C THR A 13 -19.38 -11.64 -20.15
N ASP A 14 -19.19 -11.00 -21.31
CA ASP A 14 -17.92 -10.91 -22.03
C ASP A 14 -17.15 -9.64 -21.67
N GLN A 15 -17.57 -8.95 -20.61
CA GLN A 15 -16.95 -7.72 -20.13
C GLN A 15 -15.56 -8.01 -19.56
N ILE A 16 -14.54 -7.43 -20.18
CA ILE A 16 -13.14 -7.46 -19.74
C ILE A 16 -12.79 -6.12 -19.12
N VAL A 17 -12.16 -6.17 -17.95
CA VAL A 17 -11.66 -5.03 -17.20
C VAL A 17 -10.14 -5.05 -17.22
N THR A 18 -9.54 -3.93 -17.59
CA THR A 18 -8.12 -3.67 -17.39
C THR A 18 -7.99 -2.56 -16.34
N LEU A 19 -7.37 -2.85 -15.19
CA LEU A 19 -7.04 -1.87 -14.16
C LEU A 19 -5.55 -1.55 -14.19
N LYS A 20 -5.22 -0.27 -14.05
CA LYS A 20 -3.84 0.21 -13.95
C LYS A 20 -3.66 1.17 -12.80
N VAL A 21 -2.54 1.05 -12.11
CA VAL A 21 -2.04 2.04 -11.14
C VAL A 21 -0.64 2.46 -11.57
N GLU A 22 -0.40 3.77 -11.72
CA GLU A 22 0.89 4.33 -12.15
C GLU A 22 1.43 3.70 -13.45
N SER A 23 0.54 3.41 -14.40
CA SER A 23 0.83 2.70 -15.66
C SER A 23 1.10 1.19 -15.56
N GLN A 24 1.21 0.63 -14.35
CA GLN A 24 1.29 -0.82 -14.14
C GLN A 24 -0.09 -1.44 -14.23
N ILE A 25 -0.24 -2.51 -15.02
CA ILE A 25 -1.47 -3.32 -15.02
C ILE A 25 -1.52 -4.10 -13.70
N ILE A 26 -2.56 -3.86 -12.92
CA ILE A 26 -2.82 -4.58 -11.66
C ILE A 26 -3.89 -5.66 -11.83
N TYR A 27 -4.71 -5.54 -12.87
CA TYR A 27 -5.71 -6.54 -13.24
C TYR A 27 -6.00 -6.48 -14.74
N GLU A 28 -6.11 -7.64 -15.37
CA GLU A 28 -6.71 -7.79 -16.69
C GLU A 28 -7.49 -9.09 -16.77
N GLY A 29 -8.81 -9.01 -16.93
CA GLY A 29 -9.66 -10.20 -16.90
C GLY A 29 -11.16 -9.91 -16.88
N PRO A 30 -12.00 -10.94 -16.72
CA PRO A 30 -13.45 -10.80 -16.69
C PRO A 30 -13.95 -9.97 -15.50
N SER A 31 -14.89 -9.04 -15.71
CA SER A 31 -15.39 -8.15 -14.64
C SER A 31 -15.90 -8.90 -13.41
N TYR A 32 -16.60 -10.02 -13.60
CA TYR A 32 -17.15 -10.85 -12.53
C TYR A 32 -16.08 -11.53 -11.65
N SER A 33 -14.83 -11.56 -12.09
CA SER A 33 -13.71 -12.11 -11.33
C SER A 33 -12.91 -11.06 -10.56
N LEU A 34 -13.21 -9.77 -10.74
CA LEU A 34 -12.42 -8.69 -10.14
C LEU A 34 -12.83 -8.40 -8.69
N VAL A 35 -14.13 -8.25 -8.43
CA VAL A 35 -14.64 -7.86 -7.12
C VAL A 35 -15.03 -9.11 -6.34
N THR A 36 -14.63 -9.17 -5.06
CA THR A 36 -14.90 -10.30 -4.18
C THR A 36 -15.12 -9.83 -2.75
N SER A 37 -15.67 -10.71 -1.91
CA SER A 37 -15.75 -10.48 -0.47
C SER A 37 -15.35 -11.74 0.29
N VAL A 38 -14.54 -11.57 1.33
CA VAL A 38 -14.12 -12.65 2.23
C VAL A 38 -14.32 -12.16 3.66
N ASP A 39 -15.03 -12.95 4.46
CA ASP A 39 -15.36 -12.61 5.86
C ASP A 39 -15.97 -11.20 6.03
N ASN A 40 -16.88 -10.83 5.11
CA ASN A 40 -17.52 -9.50 5.04
C ASN A 40 -16.53 -8.33 4.83
N VAL A 41 -15.37 -8.59 4.24
CA VAL A 41 -14.43 -7.54 3.82
C VAL A 41 -14.41 -7.51 2.31
N LEU A 42 -14.67 -6.33 1.74
CA LEU A 42 -14.60 -6.11 0.31
C LEU A 42 -13.16 -6.18 -0.16
N GLY A 43 -12.96 -6.84 -1.30
CA GLY A 43 -11.65 -7.01 -1.88
C GLY A 43 -11.65 -7.00 -3.39
N LEU A 44 -10.44 -6.87 -3.93
CA LEU A 44 -10.14 -7.07 -5.33
C LEU A 44 -9.30 -8.33 -5.48
N ASP A 45 -9.64 -9.12 -6.47
CA ASP A 45 -8.83 -10.25 -6.88
C ASP A 45 -7.93 -9.84 -8.05
N LEU A 46 -6.64 -9.64 -7.76
CA LEU A 46 -5.68 -9.04 -8.68
C LEU A 46 -4.82 -10.11 -9.35
N ASN A 47 -4.42 -9.88 -10.61
CA ASN A 47 -3.54 -10.77 -11.36
C ASN A 47 -2.30 -10.10 -11.94
N PHE A 48 -2.11 -8.79 -11.71
CA PHE A 48 -0.92 -8.03 -12.16
C PHE A 48 -0.58 -8.17 -13.66
N GLY A 49 -1.60 -8.34 -14.51
CA GLY A 49 -1.42 -8.47 -15.96
C GLY A 49 -0.94 -9.85 -16.41
N PHE A 50 -0.92 -10.82 -15.50
CA PHE A 50 -0.62 -12.22 -15.79
C PHE A 50 -1.93 -12.94 -16.22
N SER A 51 -2.00 -13.51 -17.44
CA SER A 51 -3.25 -14.07 -18.04
C SER A 51 -3.19 -15.55 -18.50
N GLY A 52 -4.13 -16.40 -18.04
CA GLY A 52 -4.30 -17.83 -18.43
C GLY A 52 -4.78 -18.75 -17.28
N ILE A 53 -4.53 -20.07 -17.33
CA ILE A 53 -5.17 -21.09 -16.44
C ILE A 53 -4.40 -21.36 -15.12
N GLU A 54 -3.10 -21.05 -15.04
CA GLU A 54 -2.25 -21.31 -13.86
C GLU A 54 -2.03 -20.08 -12.96
N TYR A 55 -2.91 -19.10 -13.02
CA TYR A 55 -2.65 -17.79 -12.41
C TYR A 55 -3.12 -17.78 -10.96
N SER A 56 -2.18 -17.44 -10.08
CA SER A 56 -2.49 -17.15 -8.69
C SER A 56 -3.15 -15.78 -8.65
N TYR A 57 -4.45 -15.80 -8.38
CA TYR A 57 -5.26 -14.67 -8.02
C TYR A 57 -4.82 -14.16 -6.63
N TYR A 58 -4.51 -12.86 -6.55
CA TYR A 58 -4.01 -12.21 -5.34
C TYR A 58 -5.14 -11.42 -4.70
N LEU A 59 -5.62 -11.91 -3.55
CA LEU A 59 -6.68 -11.26 -2.80
C LEU A 59 -6.15 -10.04 -2.03
N TYR A 60 -6.73 -8.89 -2.34
CA TYR A 60 -6.48 -7.62 -1.66
C TYR A 60 -7.75 -7.12 -0.99
N SER A 61 -7.70 -6.81 0.29
CA SER A 61 -8.75 -6.07 0.98
C SER A 61 -8.65 -4.57 0.66
N ILE A 62 -9.80 -3.92 0.58
CA ILE A 62 -9.90 -2.46 0.44
C ILE A 62 -10.05 -1.84 1.84
N LYS A 63 -9.13 -0.96 2.21
CA LYS A 63 -9.13 -0.25 3.51
C LYS A 63 -9.29 1.25 3.31
N CYS A 64 -10.21 1.86 4.04
CA CYS A 64 -10.47 3.29 4.00
C CYS A 64 -9.49 4.08 4.88
N LEU A 65 -8.78 5.04 4.30
CA LEU A 65 -7.90 6.00 4.99
C LEU A 65 -8.27 7.43 4.56
N GLU A 66 -9.11 8.11 5.33
CA GLU A 66 -9.64 9.44 4.99
C GLU A 66 -10.29 9.46 3.59
N GLU A 67 -9.87 10.31 2.64
CA GLU A 67 -10.31 10.27 1.25
C GLU A 67 -9.62 9.21 0.36
N TYR A 68 -8.64 8.49 0.91
CA TYR A 68 -7.83 7.49 0.22
C TYR A 68 -8.27 6.07 0.56
N LEU A 69 -7.82 5.13 -0.27
CA LEU A 69 -8.04 3.70 -0.12
C LEU A 69 -6.69 2.98 -0.23
N LEU A 70 -6.39 2.13 0.75
CA LEU A 70 -5.23 1.24 0.74
C LEU A 70 -5.68 -0.15 0.27
N LEU A 71 -4.97 -0.72 -0.70
CA LEU A 71 -5.09 -2.14 -0.99
C LEU A 71 -4.08 -2.93 -0.16
N LEU A 72 -4.58 -3.83 0.68
CA LEU A 72 -3.74 -4.70 1.51
C LEU A 72 -3.91 -6.18 1.18
N PRO A 73 -2.81 -6.90 0.95
CA PRO A 73 -2.86 -8.34 0.68
C PRO A 73 -3.37 -9.13 1.89
N MET A 74 -4.18 -10.16 1.68
CA MET A 74 -4.81 -10.94 2.77
C MET A 74 -4.13 -12.28 3.11
N ASN A 75 -3.56 -13.01 2.14
CA ASN A 75 -2.93 -14.32 2.34
C ASN A 75 -1.38 -14.26 2.43
N ALA A 76 -0.78 -15.35 2.88
CA ALA A 76 0.66 -15.42 3.19
C ALA A 76 1.60 -15.64 1.98
N HIS A 77 1.08 -15.98 0.79
CA HIS A 77 1.90 -16.44 -0.35
C HIS A 77 2.09 -15.40 -1.46
N TYR A 78 2.35 -14.14 -1.10
CA TYR A 78 2.44 -13.05 -2.08
C TYR A 78 3.81 -12.41 -2.12
N LYS A 79 4.81 -13.21 -2.49
CA LYS A 79 6.20 -12.77 -2.70
C LYS A 79 6.30 -11.47 -3.53
N TYR A 80 5.30 -11.15 -4.34
CA TYR A 80 5.23 -9.98 -5.22
C TYR A 80 4.10 -9.00 -4.88
N ALA A 81 3.55 -9.05 -3.67
CA ALA A 81 2.50 -8.11 -3.28
C ALA A 81 3.02 -6.67 -3.39
N ASN A 82 2.44 -5.93 -4.32
CA ASN A 82 2.63 -4.49 -4.44
C ASN A 82 1.57 -3.77 -3.61
N GLN A 83 1.86 -2.51 -3.34
CA GLN A 83 0.98 -1.62 -2.62
C GLN A 83 0.35 -0.64 -3.58
N PHE A 84 -0.93 -0.40 -3.38
CA PHE A 84 -1.68 0.53 -4.20
C PHE A 84 -2.49 1.43 -3.30
N ILE A 85 -2.40 2.72 -3.60
CA ILE A 85 -3.22 3.75 -3.00
C ILE A 85 -3.96 4.44 -4.14
N PHE A 86 -5.26 4.63 -3.98
CA PHE A 86 -6.08 5.43 -4.87
C PHE A 86 -7.16 6.16 -4.10
N SER A 87 -7.82 7.12 -4.74
CA SER A 87 -8.86 7.91 -4.09
C SER A 87 -10.19 7.13 -4.01
N LYS A 88 -11.02 7.45 -3.04
CA LYS A 88 -12.41 6.96 -3.00
C LYS A 88 -13.18 7.30 -4.29
N SER A 89 -12.91 8.47 -4.87
CA SER A 89 -13.51 8.89 -6.14
C SER A 89 -13.19 7.92 -7.27
N ASP A 90 -11.97 7.38 -7.32
CA ASP A 90 -11.57 6.42 -8.35
C ASP A 90 -12.26 5.07 -8.19
N LEU A 91 -12.47 4.63 -6.94
CA LEU A 91 -13.26 3.42 -6.67
C LEU A 91 -14.71 3.58 -7.11
N MET A 92 -15.33 4.73 -6.80
CA MET A 92 -16.71 5.02 -7.21
C MET A 92 -16.86 5.01 -8.73
N LYS A 93 -15.89 5.56 -9.48
CA LYS A 93 -15.89 5.49 -10.95
C LYS A 93 -15.77 4.05 -11.44
N LEU A 94 -14.90 3.24 -10.83
CA LEU A 94 -14.80 1.81 -11.15
C LEU A 94 -16.14 1.10 -10.91
N TRP A 95 -16.77 1.30 -9.75
CA TRP A 95 -18.06 0.69 -9.41
C TRP A 95 -19.15 1.06 -10.41
N ASP A 96 -19.28 2.35 -10.72
CA ASP A 96 -20.22 2.84 -11.74
C ASP A 96 -19.96 2.19 -13.11
N GLY A 97 -18.68 2.09 -13.51
CA GLY A 97 -18.29 1.41 -14.74
C GLY A 97 -18.62 -0.09 -14.79
N LEU A 98 -18.61 -0.75 -13.64
CA LEU A 98 -19.01 -2.16 -13.48
C LEU A 98 -20.54 -2.33 -13.38
N GLY A 99 -21.29 -1.23 -13.27
CA GLY A 99 -22.73 -1.25 -13.07
C GLY A 99 -23.15 -1.58 -11.63
N TYR A 100 -22.27 -1.38 -10.66
CA TYR A 100 -22.54 -1.54 -9.23
C TYR A 100 -22.90 -0.19 -8.58
N ALA A 101 -23.77 -0.22 -7.58
CA ALA A 101 -24.01 0.92 -6.71
C ALA A 101 -22.98 0.89 -5.57
N PHE A 102 -22.16 1.93 -5.46
CA PHE A 102 -21.11 1.99 -4.45
C PHE A 102 -21.68 1.97 -3.02
N GLU A 103 -22.85 2.56 -2.84
CA GLU A 103 -23.56 2.65 -1.56
C GLU A 103 -23.93 1.28 -0.99
N ASP A 104 -24.21 0.30 -1.85
CA ASP A 104 -24.60 -1.05 -1.45
C ASP A 104 -23.41 -1.82 -0.84
N ASP A 105 -22.19 -1.53 -1.30
CA ASP A 105 -20.98 -2.24 -0.88
C ASP A 105 -20.12 -1.48 0.13
N GLN A 106 -20.45 -0.22 0.41
CA GLN A 106 -19.62 0.66 1.24
C GLN A 106 -19.39 0.10 2.65
N GLU A 107 -20.38 -0.61 3.22
CA GLU A 107 -20.28 -1.20 4.56
C GLU A 107 -19.18 -2.27 4.67
N TYR A 108 -18.81 -2.91 3.57
CA TYR A 108 -17.76 -3.93 3.50
C TYR A 108 -16.36 -3.31 3.36
N ILE A 109 -16.25 -1.99 3.19
CA ILE A 109 -14.97 -1.25 3.17
C ILE A 109 -14.64 -0.76 4.59
N THR A 110 -13.84 -1.55 5.29
CA THR A 110 -13.40 -1.23 6.66
C THR A 110 -12.37 -0.09 6.70
N ASN A 111 -12.35 0.68 7.78
CA ASN A 111 -11.31 1.70 8.00
C ASN A 111 -9.93 1.05 8.24
N ALA A 112 -8.89 1.69 7.72
CA ALA A 112 -7.51 1.34 8.00
C ALA A 112 -7.19 1.60 9.48
N ASN A 113 -6.62 0.60 10.15
CA ASN A 113 -6.10 0.74 11.51
C ASN A 113 -4.57 0.96 11.48
N PRO A 114 -3.92 1.23 12.64
CA PRO A 114 -2.47 1.40 12.67
C PRO A 114 -1.68 0.21 12.13
N THR A 115 -2.12 -1.03 12.39
CA THR A 115 -1.50 -2.25 11.87
C THR A 115 -1.56 -2.33 10.34
N ASP A 116 -2.69 -1.94 9.74
CA ASP A 116 -2.89 -1.86 8.29
C ASP A 116 -1.92 -0.86 7.65
N ILE A 117 -1.76 0.31 8.27
CA ILE A 117 -0.85 1.36 7.78
C ILE A 117 0.61 0.93 7.93
N LEU A 118 0.96 0.23 9.01
CA LEU A 118 2.31 -0.26 9.26
C LEU A 118 2.67 -1.40 8.30
N LEU A 119 1.71 -2.28 7.99
CA LEU A 119 1.85 -3.27 6.92
C LEU A 119 2.08 -2.58 5.57
N HIS A 120 1.30 -1.55 5.26
CA HIS A 120 1.51 -0.70 4.09
C HIS A 120 2.85 0.05 4.15
N TRP A 121 3.39 0.35 5.31
CA TRP A 121 4.71 0.95 5.34
C TRP A 121 5.79 -0.09 5.02
N PHE A 122 5.70 -1.29 5.59
CA PHE A 122 6.74 -2.30 5.39
C PHE A 122 6.81 -2.87 3.97
N LEU A 123 5.70 -3.13 3.28
CA LEU A 123 5.82 -3.65 1.90
C LEU A 123 6.35 -2.59 0.91
N SER A 124 6.35 -1.29 1.29
CA SER A 124 6.97 -0.23 0.48
C SER A 124 8.49 -0.38 0.39
N SER A 125 9.11 -1.18 1.26
CA SER A 125 10.52 -1.53 1.21
C SER A 125 10.90 -2.38 -0.01
N ARG A 126 9.90 -2.97 -0.70
CA ARG A 126 10.06 -3.91 -1.82
C ARG A 126 10.84 -5.18 -1.46
N VAL A 127 11.04 -5.43 -0.17
CA VAL A 127 11.64 -6.65 0.34
C VAL A 127 10.67 -7.80 0.15
N HIS A 128 11.15 -8.90 -0.41
CA HIS A 128 10.35 -10.12 -0.53
C HIS A 128 10.20 -10.80 0.84
N PHE A 129 8.99 -10.74 1.41
CA PHE A 129 8.66 -11.43 2.66
C PHE A 129 8.02 -12.80 2.40
N GLN A 130 8.34 -13.76 3.28
CA GLN A 130 7.73 -15.09 3.27
C GLN A 130 6.35 -15.11 3.97
N GLU A 131 6.12 -14.19 4.90
CA GLU A 131 4.90 -14.05 5.69
C GLU A 131 4.57 -12.56 5.90
N LEU A 132 3.28 -12.21 5.98
CA LEU A 132 2.81 -10.84 6.26
C LEU A 132 2.82 -10.49 7.77
N LYS A 133 3.59 -11.20 8.59
CA LYS A 133 3.70 -10.90 10.02
C LYS A 133 4.63 -9.72 10.24
N LEU A 134 4.11 -8.63 10.81
CA LEU A 134 4.86 -7.39 11.06
C LEU A 134 6.17 -7.62 11.83
N ASP A 135 6.15 -8.51 12.83
CA ASP A 135 7.37 -8.88 13.57
C ASP A 135 8.46 -9.49 12.72
N THR A 136 8.08 -10.36 11.78
CA THR A 136 9.01 -10.98 10.83
C THR A 136 9.54 -9.92 9.88
N MET A 137 8.66 -9.10 9.30
CA MET A 137 9.05 -8.02 8.38
C MET A 137 10.02 -7.04 9.04
N ARG A 138 9.72 -6.64 10.28
CA ARG A 138 10.55 -5.78 11.10
C ARG A 138 11.96 -6.35 11.30
N LYS A 139 12.06 -7.63 11.68
CA LYS A 139 13.36 -8.29 11.90
C LYS A 139 14.18 -8.38 10.62
N GLU A 140 13.55 -8.73 9.51
CA GLU A 140 14.24 -8.83 8.22
C GLU A 140 14.76 -7.47 7.75
N ILE A 141 13.93 -6.42 7.79
CA ILE A 141 14.36 -5.07 7.40
C ILE A 141 15.55 -4.58 8.23
N ARG A 142 15.54 -4.78 9.56
CA ARG A 142 16.68 -4.40 10.41
C ARG A 142 17.96 -5.14 10.05
N LYS A 143 17.83 -6.42 9.70
CA LYS A 143 18.97 -7.28 9.37
C LYS A 143 19.65 -6.85 8.07
N ILE A 144 18.87 -6.38 7.09
CA ILE A 144 19.39 -5.97 5.77
C ILE A 144 19.67 -4.47 5.67
N ALA A 145 19.29 -3.67 6.67
CA ALA A 145 19.62 -2.24 6.69
C ALA A 145 21.13 -2.05 6.92
N VAL A 146 21.83 -1.55 5.89
CA VAL A 146 23.28 -1.38 5.89
C VAL A 146 23.74 0.08 6.04
N GLY A 147 22.83 1.04 5.84
CA GLY A 147 23.16 2.46 5.98
C GLY A 147 21.94 3.38 5.99
N TYR A 148 22.20 4.68 6.19
CA TYR A 148 21.20 5.74 6.27
C TYR A 148 21.70 7.00 5.56
N SER A 149 20.79 7.83 5.03
CA SER A 149 21.16 9.08 4.34
C SER A 149 21.99 10.04 5.21
N GLU A 150 21.71 10.05 6.52
CA GLU A 150 22.58 10.67 7.54
C GLU A 150 22.67 9.75 8.75
N ASP A 151 23.86 9.62 9.34
CA ASP A 151 24.09 8.76 10.50
C ASP A 151 23.19 9.10 11.69
N LYS A 152 22.82 10.39 11.87
CA LYS A 152 21.93 10.82 12.95
C LYS A 152 20.55 10.14 12.88
N TYR A 153 20.07 9.79 11.68
CA TYR A 153 18.78 9.12 11.48
C TYR A 153 18.80 7.63 11.80
N ARG A 154 19.98 7.01 11.95
CA ARG A 154 20.09 5.61 12.40
C ARG A 154 19.38 5.41 13.73
N SER A 155 19.64 6.29 14.69
CA SER A 155 19.05 6.21 16.03
C SER A 155 17.53 6.31 16.00
N LEU A 156 16.99 7.20 15.16
CA LEU A 156 15.57 7.40 14.96
C LEU A 156 14.89 6.16 14.37
N PHE A 157 15.48 5.58 13.31
CA PHE A 157 14.95 4.38 12.69
C PHE A 157 14.98 3.18 13.65
N GLU A 158 16.11 2.95 14.34
CA GLU A 158 16.20 1.87 15.32
C GLU A 158 15.21 2.06 16.48
N HIS A 159 15.01 3.30 16.92
CA HIS A 159 14.00 3.62 17.93
C HIS A 159 12.58 3.28 17.44
N LEU A 160 12.22 3.70 16.23
CA LEU A 160 10.93 3.36 15.61
C LEU A 160 10.74 1.85 15.53
N MET A 161 11.74 1.10 15.09
CA MET A 161 11.64 -0.36 14.99
C MET A 161 11.48 -1.02 16.36
N LEU A 162 12.18 -0.52 17.38
CA LEU A 162 12.08 -1.04 18.76
C LEU A 162 10.76 -0.67 19.44
N LYS A 163 10.23 0.52 19.18
CA LYS A 163 9.08 1.11 19.85
C LYS A 163 7.87 1.29 18.94
N TRP A 164 7.78 0.48 17.89
CA TRP A 164 6.74 0.64 16.87
C TRP A 164 5.32 0.50 17.46
N ASP A 165 5.12 -0.34 18.48
CA ASP A 165 3.84 -0.49 19.20
C ASP A 165 3.43 0.79 19.95
N ASP A 166 4.40 1.66 20.27
CA ASP A 166 4.20 2.96 20.93
C ASP A 166 4.00 4.10 19.91
N VAL A 167 4.17 3.82 18.61
CA VAL A 167 4.01 4.81 17.53
C VAL A 167 2.52 5.01 17.25
N HIS A 168 2.05 6.22 17.50
CA HIS A 168 0.71 6.65 17.13
C HIS A 168 0.76 7.34 15.78
N LEU A 169 0.04 6.76 14.82
CA LEU A 169 -0.13 7.29 13.49
C LEU A 169 -1.34 8.23 13.47
N LYS A 170 -1.14 9.43 12.93
CA LYS A 170 -2.12 10.52 12.91
C LYS A 170 -2.05 11.26 11.59
N ASP A 171 -3.17 11.79 11.13
CA ASP A 171 -3.31 12.72 10.01
C ASP A 171 -2.58 12.34 8.71
N VAL A 172 -3.33 12.15 7.63
CA VAL A 172 -2.73 12.06 6.29
C VAL A 172 -2.15 13.43 5.91
N THR A 173 -0.95 13.42 5.32
CA THR A 173 -0.27 14.63 4.87
C THR A 173 0.36 14.44 3.50
N LYS A 174 0.47 15.53 2.74
CA LYS A 174 1.11 15.53 1.42
C LYS A 174 2.61 15.74 1.54
N ILE A 175 3.35 15.01 0.71
CA ILE A 175 4.80 15.16 0.60
C ILE A 175 5.07 16.31 -0.36
N THR A 176 5.77 17.33 0.14
CA THR A 176 6.12 18.54 -0.61
C THR A 176 7.63 18.61 -0.82
N SER A 177 8.07 19.48 -1.73
CA SER A 177 9.51 19.70 -1.97
C SER A 177 10.26 20.36 -0.81
N LEU A 178 9.56 20.78 0.24
CA LEU A 178 10.15 21.38 1.45
C LEU A 178 10.46 20.33 2.53
N CYS A 179 10.10 19.07 2.32
CA CYS A 179 10.33 17.99 3.28
C CYS A 179 11.77 17.45 3.20
N VAL A 180 12.27 16.91 4.30
CA VAL A 180 13.56 16.19 4.34
C VAL A 180 13.30 14.69 4.23
N GLU A 181 13.73 14.08 3.13
CA GLU A 181 13.61 12.62 2.93
C GLU A 181 14.72 11.87 3.69
N ILE A 182 14.34 10.81 4.40
CA ILE A 182 15.27 9.91 5.07
C ILE A 182 15.34 8.62 4.26
N SER A 183 16.50 8.33 3.69
CA SER A 183 16.77 7.08 2.96
C SER A 183 17.40 6.05 3.89
N ILE A 184 16.92 4.81 3.82
CA ILE A 184 17.51 3.64 4.44
C ILE A 184 18.05 2.75 3.32
N TYR A 185 19.34 2.43 3.37
CA TYR A 185 19.98 1.59 2.37
C TYR A 185 19.84 0.13 2.76
N LEU A 186 19.18 -0.67 1.91
CA LEU A 186 18.91 -2.09 2.16
C LEU A 186 19.81 -2.96 1.26
N ASP A 187 20.51 -3.93 1.86
CA ASP A 187 21.33 -4.94 1.17
C ASP A 187 20.48 -6.19 0.89
N GLN A 188 19.86 -6.19 -0.28
CA GLN A 188 19.23 -7.36 -0.90
C GLN A 188 19.83 -7.52 -2.31
N GLN A 189 19.43 -8.55 -3.07
CA GLN A 189 19.98 -8.91 -4.40
C GLN A 189 20.35 -7.73 -5.32
N GLU A 190 19.65 -6.60 -5.18
CA GLU A 190 20.06 -5.27 -5.65
C GLU A 190 20.03 -4.26 -4.48
N ASN A 191 21.00 -3.34 -4.43
CA ASN A 191 21.01 -2.26 -3.43
C ASN A 191 19.83 -1.31 -3.70
N TYR A 192 18.97 -1.11 -2.70
CA TYR A 192 17.79 -0.26 -2.81
C TYR A 192 17.78 0.85 -1.76
N ASP A 193 17.41 2.05 -2.19
CA ASP A 193 17.19 3.22 -1.34
C ASP A 193 15.73 3.27 -0.89
N TRP A 194 15.46 2.84 0.34
CA TRP A 194 14.11 2.87 0.90
C TRP A 194 13.83 4.22 1.58
N LYS A 195 13.05 5.07 0.90
CA LYS A 195 12.65 6.41 1.37
C LYS A 195 11.40 6.37 2.26
N ALA A 196 11.47 5.56 3.30
CA ALA A 196 10.33 5.19 4.14
C ALA A 196 9.82 6.34 5.04
N LEU A 197 10.69 7.30 5.35
CA LEU A 197 10.42 8.36 6.30
C LEU A 197 10.73 9.71 5.68
N PHE A 198 10.04 10.74 6.16
CA PHE A 198 10.40 12.11 5.89
C PHE A 198 10.04 12.99 7.08
N ILE A 199 10.64 14.17 7.12
CA ILE A 199 10.33 15.21 8.08
C ILE A 199 9.56 16.29 7.32
N ASP A 200 8.36 16.62 7.78
CA ASP A 200 7.56 17.69 7.17
C ASP A 200 8.12 19.09 7.51
N GLU A 201 7.53 20.13 6.92
CA GLU A 201 7.94 21.52 7.12
C GLU A 201 7.77 22.00 8.58
N GLN A 202 6.99 21.31 9.42
CA GLN A 202 6.86 21.57 10.85
C GLN A 202 7.88 20.81 11.70
N GLY A 203 8.77 20.03 11.08
CA GLY A 203 9.73 19.19 11.80
C GLY A 203 9.13 17.89 12.34
N VAL A 204 7.91 17.51 11.91
CA VAL A 204 7.24 16.29 12.36
C VAL A 204 7.70 15.11 11.52
N LEU A 205 7.98 13.98 12.19
CA LEU A 205 8.34 12.74 11.52
C LEU A 205 7.09 12.07 10.93
N CYS A 206 7.17 11.72 9.65
CA CYS A 206 6.11 11.10 8.89
C CYS A 206 6.57 9.77 8.28
N MET A 207 5.65 8.81 8.20
CA MET A 207 5.82 7.56 7.47
C MET A 207 5.28 7.74 6.06
N ARG A 208 6.13 7.48 5.07
CA ARG A 208 5.77 7.56 3.65
C ARG A 208 4.85 6.40 3.27
N LEU A 209 3.71 6.70 2.66
CA LEU A 209 2.77 5.70 2.14
C LEU A 209 2.83 5.60 0.61
N SER A 210 3.04 6.74 -0.08
CA SER A 210 3.21 6.83 -1.53
C SER A 210 4.26 7.92 -1.88
N PRO A 211 4.58 8.15 -3.16
CA PRO A 211 5.46 9.25 -3.55
C PRO A 211 4.97 10.64 -3.07
N ASP A 212 3.66 10.82 -2.93
CA ASP A 212 3.01 12.10 -2.62
C ASP A 212 2.28 12.14 -1.27
N LEU A 213 2.17 11.02 -0.54
CA LEU A 213 1.45 10.92 0.73
C LEU A 213 2.27 10.28 1.84
N GLY A 214 2.06 10.79 3.05
CA GLY A 214 2.52 10.18 4.28
C GLY A 214 1.50 10.31 5.39
N ILE A 215 1.83 9.69 6.53
CA ILE A 215 1.07 9.81 7.77
C ILE A 215 1.99 10.32 8.87
N ARG A 216 1.52 11.28 9.66
CA ARG A 216 2.31 11.82 10.77
C ARG A 216 2.42 10.81 11.89
N THR A 217 3.54 10.87 12.60
CA THR A 217 3.79 10.08 13.80
C THR A 217 3.80 10.99 15.03
N ASN A 218 3.60 10.41 16.21
CA ASN A 218 3.85 11.08 17.49
C ASN A 218 5.33 11.10 17.92
N VAL A 219 6.23 10.55 17.11
CA VAL A 219 7.65 10.43 17.46
C VAL A 219 8.38 11.74 17.17
N SER A 220 9.12 12.24 18.15
CA SER A 220 9.93 13.45 18.02
C SER A 220 11.38 13.12 17.67
N ILE A 221 12.01 13.99 16.90
CA ILE A 221 13.46 13.99 16.67
C ILE A 221 14.06 14.85 17.78
N ASN A 222 14.75 14.21 18.73
CA ASN A 222 15.46 14.89 19.80
C ASN A 222 16.86 15.32 19.37
#